data_AF-A0A409XJI8-F1
#
_entry.id   AF-A0A409XJI8-F1
#
_cell.length_a   1.000
_cell.length_b   1.000
_cell.length_c   1.000
_cell.angle_alpha   90.00
_cell.angle_beta   90.00
_cell.angle_gamma   90.00
#
_symmetry.space_group_name_H-M   'P 1'
#
loop_
_entity.id
_entity.type
_entity.pdbx_description
1 polymer ?
#
loop_
_entity_poly.entity_id
_entity_poly.type
_entity_poly.pdbx_seq_one_letter_code
_entity_poly.pdbx_strand_id
1 'polypeptide(L)' 'MLLGVNLTSLTKVLRCAKDDDIRTLHAADEADVLNLVYEAKNSDCIVEYDMKLMDIDADTLTIPETKYDARVTLPSS' A
#
# COMPACT_ATOMS: atom_id res chain seq x y z
N MET A 1 -10.89 -4.67 8.78
CA MET A 1 -9.92 -5.76 8.63
C MET A 1 -8.52 -5.23 8.41
N LEU A 2 -7.52 -6.04 8.66
CA LEU A 2 -6.13 -5.78 8.29
C LEU A 2 -5.85 -6.51 6.97
N LEU A 3 -5.19 -5.84 6.03
CA LEU A 3 -4.71 -6.47 4.82
C LEU A 3 -3.27 -6.88 5.04
N GLY A 4 -3.04 -8.17 5.29
CA GLY A 4 -1.68 -8.70 5.40
C GLY A 4 -1.03 -8.78 4.03
N VAL A 5 -0.08 -7.88 3.74
CA VAL A 5 0.55 -7.81 2.41
C VAL A 5 2.03 -8.17 2.49
N ASN A 6 2.51 -8.98 1.55
CA ASN A 6 3.93 -9.23 1.38
C ASN A 6 4.60 -8.02 0.68
N LEU A 7 5.45 -7.28 1.40
CA LEU A 7 6.13 -6.08 0.88
C LEU A 7 6.99 -6.35 -0.36
N THR A 8 7.63 -7.52 -0.46
CA THR A 8 8.44 -7.89 -1.62
C THR A 8 7.56 -8.06 -2.85
N SER A 9 6.42 -8.75 -2.71
CA SER A 9 5.45 -8.90 -3.79
C SER A 9 4.82 -7.56 -4.16
N LEU A 10 4.39 -6.77 -3.17
CA LEU A 10 3.78 -5.45 -3.39
C LEU A 10 4.72 -4.52 -4.15
N THR A 11 6.00 -4.48 -3.79
CA THR A 11 7.00 -3.67 -4.47
C THR A 11 7.16 -4.08 -5.94
N LYS A 12 7.08 -5.38 -6.26
CA LYS A 12 7.15 -5.85 -7.65
C LYS A 12 5.95 -5.38 -8.47
N VAL A 13 4.75 -5.49 -7.90
CA VAL A 13 3.51 -5.08 -8.59
C VAL A 13 3.46 -3.56 -8.76
N LEU A 14 3.86 -2.79 -7.74
CA LEU A 14 3.93 -1.33 -7.82
C LEU A 14 4.90 -0.83 -8.89
N ARG A 15 5.99 -1.56 -9.17
CA ARG A 15 6.94 -1.20 -10.24
C ARG A 15 6.35 -1.33 -11.64
N CYS A 16 5.23 -2.01 -11.81
CA CYS A 16 4.55 -2.12 -13.10
C CYS A 16 3.73 -0.88 -13.44
N ALA A 17 3.40 -0.04 -12.45
CA ALA A 17 2.67 1.19 -12.68
C ALA A 17 3.59 2.29 -13.19
N LYS A 18 3.11 3.09 -14.13
CA LYS A 18 3.80 4.31 -14.58
C LYS A 18 3.60 5.43 -13.57
N ASP A 19 4.39 6.49 -13.70
CA ASP A 19 4.39 7.62 -12.76
C ASP A 19 3.06 8.39 -12.74
N ASP A 20 2.37 8.43 -13.89
CA ASP A 20 1.12 9.19 -14.05
C ASP A 20 -0.17 8.36 -13.91
N ASP A 21 -0.05 7.04 -13.68
CA ASP A 21 -1.19 6.14 -13.60
C ASP A 21 -1.99 6.37 -12.30
N ILE A 22 -3.30 6.25 -12.40
CA ILE A 22 -4.20 6.20 -11.24
C ILE A 22 -4.13 4.79 -10.67
N ARG A 23 -3.85 4.67 -9.37
CA ARG A 23 -3.70 3.39 -8.68
C ARG A 23 -4.83 3.18 -7.69
N THR A 24 -5.66 2.18 -7.94
CA THR A 24 -6.82 1.86 -7.09
C THR A 24 -6.61 0.50 -6.44
N LEU A 25 -6.91 0.42 -5.14
CA LEU A 25 -6.81 -0.79 -4.33
C LEU A 25 -8.22 -1.26 -3.98
N HIS A 26 -8.56 -2.49 -4.36
CA HIS A 26 -9.86 -3.10 -4.08
C HIS A 26 -9.67 -4.37 -3.24
N ALA A 27 -10.38 -4.42 -2.11
CA ALA A 27 -10.47 -5.61 -1.27
C ALA A 27 -11.89 -5.71 -0.71
N ALA A 28 -12.46 -6.91 -0.74
CA ALA A 28 -13.70 -7.23 -0.03
C ALA A 28 -13.45 -7.35 1.49
N ASP A 29 -14.52 -7.35 2.28
CA ASP A 29 -14.42 -7.41 3.75
C ASP A 29 -13.69 -8.69 4.23
N GLU A 30 -13.97 -9.85 3.64
CA GLU A 30 -13.29 -11.12 3.91
C GLU A 30 -12.41 -11.53 2.72
N ALA A 31 -11.54 -10.61 2.27
CA ALA A 31 -10.73 -10.86 1.09
C ALA A 31 -9.50 -11.73 1.37
N ASP A 32 -9.34 -12.81 0.59
CA ASP A 32 -8.08 -13.54 0.43
C ASP A 32 -7.15 -12.90 -0.61
N VAL A 33 -7.68 -11.97 -1.40
CA VAL A 33 -7.02 -11.35 -2.55
C VAL A 33 -7.22 -9.84 -2.50
N LEU A 34 -6.13 -9.10 -2.63
CA LEU A 34 -6.11 -7.68 -2.92
C LEU A 34 -5.96 -7.48 -4.42
N ASN A 35 -6.91 -6.77 -5.02
CA ASN A 35 -6.87 -6.39 -6.42
C ASN A 35 -6.30 -4.97 -6.56
N LEU A 36 -5.32 -4.81 -7.46
CA LEU A 36 -4.69 -3.54 -7.78
C LEU A 36 -5.01 -3.19 -9.23
N VAL A 37 -5.65 -2.05 -9.44
CA VAL A 37 -6.02 -1.53 -10.77
C VAL A 37 -5.17 -0.32 -11.08
N TYR A 38 -4.49 -0.34 -12.23
CA TYR A 38 -3.72 0.78 -12.76
C TYR A 38 -4.38 1.28 -14.04
N GLU A 39 -4.80 2.54 -14.02
CA GLU A 39 -5.44 3.20 -15.15
C GLU A 39 -4.55 4.32 -15.67
N ALA A 40 -4.21 4.26 -16.96
CA ALA A 40 -3.41 5.29 -17.60
C ALA A 40 -4.27 6.53 -17.91
N LYS A 41 -3.86 7.71 -17.44
CA LYS A 41 -4.63 8.96 -17.65
C LYS A 41 -4.91 9.32 -19.12
N ASN A 42 -4.06 8.89 -20.04
CA ASN A 42 -4.06 9.34 -21.44
C ASN A 42 -4.44 8.21 -22.43
N SER A 43 -4.85 7.04 -21.94
CA SER A 43 -5.25 5.92 -22.78
C SER A 43 -6.24 5.05 -22.03
N ASP A 44 -7.16 4.40 -22.73
CA ASP A 44 -8.10 3.43 -22.14
C ASP A 44 -7.44 2.10 -21.70
N CYS A 45 -6.15 2.14 -21.34
CA CYS A 45 -5.40 0.99 -20.86
C CYS A 45 -5.61 0.84 -19.36
N ILE A 46 -6.21 -0.28 -18.99
CA ILE A 46 -6.41 -0.72 -17.62
C ILE A 46 -5.59 -1.99 -17.41
N VAL A 47 -4.80 -2.02 -16.34
CA VAL A 47 -4.01 -3.18 -15.93
C VAL A 47 -4.46 -3.60 -14.54
N GLU A 48 -4.76 -4.88 -14.37
CA GLU A 48 -5.20 -5.45 -13.10
C GLU A 48 -4.19 -6.48 -12.58
N TYR A 49 -3.94 -6.45 -11.28
CA TYR A 49 -3.10 -7.41 -10.59
C TYR A 49 -3.80 -7.95 -9.35
N ASP A 50 -3.88 -9.28 -9.26
CA ASP A 50 -4.38 -9.98 -8.09
C ASP A 50 -3.23 -10.45 -7.20
N MET A 51 -3.25 -10.03 -5.94
CA MET A 51 -2.27 -10.41 -4.93
C MET A 51 -2.94 -11.19 -3.80
N LYS A 52 -2.46 -12.40 -3.53
CA LYS A 52 -2.88 -13.14 -2.33
C LYS A 52 -2.43 -12.43 -1.06
N LEU A 53 -3.37 -12.27 -0.16
CA LEU A 53 -3.13 -11.73 1.17
C LEU A 53 -2.53 -12.82 2.07
N MET A 54 -1.81 -12.37 3.08
CA MET A 54 -1.23 -13.20 4.11
C MET A 54 -2.06 -13.05 5.37
N ASP A 55 -2.23 -14.16 6.09
CA ASP A 55 -2.73 -14.11 7.44
C ASP A 55 -1.61 -13.59 8.36
N ILE A 56 -1.88 -12.51 9.08
CA ILE A 56 -0.90 -11.84 9.95
C ILE A 56 -1.59 -11.52 11.26
N ASP A 57 -1.05 -12.07 12.34
CA ASP A 57 -1.36 -11.65 13.70
C ASP A 57 -0.81 -10.23 13.91
N ALA A 58 -1.69 -9.23 13.86
CA ALA A 58 -1.29 -7.85 14.08
C ALA A 58 -1.52 -7.43 15.53
N ASP A 59 -0.46 -7.52 16.33
CA ASP A 59 -0.43 -6.86 17.63
C ASP A 59 -0.17 -5.36 17.43
N THR A 60 -1.23 -4.56 17.50
CA THR A 60 -1.11 -3.10 17.40
C THR A 60 -0.48 -2.54 18.67
N LEU A 61 0.77 -2.10 18.57
CA LEU A 61 1.41 -1.31 19.62
C LEU A 61 0.93 0.13 19.54
N THR A 62 0.21 0.58 20.57
CA THR A 62 -0.16 1.99 20.68
C THR A 62 1.03 2.80 21.20
N ILE A 63 1.46 3.79 20.41
CA ILE A 63 2.53 4.71 20.81
C ILE A 63 1.87 5.94 21.45
N PRO A 64 2.15 6.24 22.72
CA PRO A 64 1.58 7.41 23.37
C PRO A 64 2.22 8.71 22.85
N GLU A 65 1.47 9.80 22.88
CA GLU A 65 2.02 11.13 22.60
C GLU A 65 3.06 11.49 23.68
N THR A 66 4.32 11.67 23.24
CA THR A 66 5.44 12.01 24.13
C THR A 66 5.87 13.45 23.85
N LYS A 67 5.86 14.29 24.88
CA LYS A 67 6.45 15.64 24.80
C LYS A 67 7.97 15.52 24.95
N TYR A 68 8.69 16.01 23.95
CA TYR A 68 10.14 16.10 23.97
C TYR A 68 10.55 17.55 24.29
N ASP A 69 11.65 17.72 25.01
CA ASP A 69 12.17 19.04 25.38
C ASP A 69 12.63 19.86 24.16
N ALA A 70 13.00 19.18 23.07
CA ALA A 70 13.38 19.81 21.81
C ALA A 70 12.95 18.96 20.59
N ARG A 71 12.62 19.62 19.48
CA ARG A 71 12.36 19.01 18.16
C ARG A 71 13.02 19.86 17.09
N VAL A 72 13.83 19.25 16.23
CA VAL A 72 14.52 19.94 15.14
C VAL A 72 14.15 19.27 13.81
N THR A 73 13.82 20.08 12.81
CA THR A 73 13.58 19.62 11.44
C THR A 73 14.73 20.12 10.57
N LEU A 74 15.33 19.21 9.81
CA LEU A 74 16.45 19.48 8.91
C LEU A 74 16.07 19.05 7.48
N PRO A 75 16.80 19.52 6.44
CA PRO A 75 16.66 18.96 5.10
C PRO A 75 16.84 17.44 5.12
N SER A 76 15.97 16.70 4.41
CA SER A 76 16.06 15.24 4.30
C SER A 76 17.14 14.76 3.33
N SER A 77 17.96 15.68 2.83
CA SER A 77 18.96 15.52 1.78
C SER A 77 20.25 16.22 2.15
#